data_AF-A0A9E6RXG2-F1
#
_entry.id   AF-A0A9E6RXG2-F1
#
_cell.length_a   1.000
_cell.length_b   1.000
_cell.length_c   1.000
_cell.angle_alpha   90.00
_cell.angle_beta   90.00
_cell.angle_gamma   90.00
#
_symmetry.space_group_name_H-M   'P 1'
#
loop_
_entity.id
_entity.type
_entity.pdbx_description
1 polymer ?
#
loop_
_entity_poly.entity_id
_entity_poly.type
_entity_poly.pdbx_seq_one_letter_code
_entity_poly.pdbx_strand_id
1 'polypeptide(L)' 'MKVKKEELKAMILQFPVEEINELITEIRKALEMREFMKLAETGFTEWNDPEEDIYNDETEDS' A
#
# COMPACT_ATOMS: atom_id res chain seq x y z
N MET A 1 8.37 -14.69 -11.89
CA MET A 1 8.53 -15.94 -11.12
C MET A 1 7.24 -16.18 -10.34
N LYS A 2 6.49 -17.25 -10.61
CA LYS A 2 5.31 -17.64 -9.79
C LYS A 2 5.79 -18.64 -8.74
N VAL A 3 6.08 -18.17 -7.53
CA VAL A 3 6.39 -19.04 -6.39
C VAL A 3 5.06 -19.55 -5.82
N LYS A 4 4.92 -20.87 -5.65
CA LYS A 4 3.72 -21.42 -5.00
C LYS A 4 3.77 -21.13 -3.50
N LYS A 5 2.60 -20.93 -2.89
CA LYS A 5 2.50 -20.64 -1.44
C LYS A 5 3.20 -21.69 -0.57
N GLU A 6 3.15 -22.95 -0.98
CA GLU A 6 3.79 -24.07 -0.26
C GLU A 6 5.31 -24.03 -0.36
N GLU A 7 5.84 -23.72 -1.54
CA GLU A 7 7.29 -23.54 -1.75
C GLU A 7 7.82 -22.37 -0.93
N LEU A 8 7.10 -21.25 -0.91
CA LEU A 8 7.47 -20.09 -0.09
C LEU A 8 7.49 -20.43 1.40
N LYS A 9 6.48 -21.18 1.90
CA LYS A 9 6.46 -21.64 3.29
C LYS A 9 7.66 -22.52 3.61
N ALA A 10 7.98 -23.47 2.72
CA ALA A 10 9.11 -24.36 2.90
C ALA A 10 10.44 -23.58 2.96
N MET A 11 10.59 -22.53 2.15
CA MET A 11 11.76 -21.65 2.18
C MET A 11 11.85 -20.84 3.48
N ILE A 12 10.74 -20.24 3.93
CA ILE A 12 10.72 -19.42 5.17
C ILE A 12 11.05 -20.28 6.40
N LEU A 13 10.57 -21.52 6.46
CA LEU A 13 10.82 -22.42 7.59
C LEU A 13 12.27 -22.95 7.68
N GLN A 14 13.13 -22.63 6.70
CA GLN A 14 14.55 -22.96 6.76
C GLN A 14 15.38 -21.92 7.54
N PHE A 15 14.82 -20.75 7.81
CA PHE A 15 15.52 -19.67 8.53
C PHE A 15 15.48 -19.89 10.05
N PRO A 16 16.41 -19.29 10.81
CA PRO A 16 16.32 -19.20 12.26
C PRO A 16 15.03 -18.52 12.72
N VAL A 17 14.56 -18.88 13.91
CA VAL A 17 13.30 -18.35 14.45
C VAL A 17 13.34 -16.83 14.60
N GLU A 18 14.50 -16.28 14.97
CA GLU A 18 14.74 -14.85 15.10
C GLU A 18 14.54 -14.13 13.76
N GLU A 19 15.13 -14.64 12.69
CA GLU A 19 15.02 -14.07 11.33
C GLU A 19 13.59 -14.20 10.78
N ILE A 20 12.90 -15.31 11.07
CA ILE A 20 11.48 -15.48 10.71
C ILE A 20 10.62 -14.42 11.42
N ASN A 21 10.89 -14.14 12.69
CA ASN A 21 10.14 -13.12 13.44
C ASN A 21 10.41 -11.71 12.91
N GLU A 22 11.64 -11.43 12.49
CA GLU A 22 12.01 -10.16 11.87
C GLU A 22 11.27 -9.97 10.53
N LEU A 23 11.27 -11.01 9.67
CA LEU A 23 10.51 -11.04 8.42
C LEU A 23 8.99 -10.83 8.65
N ILE A 24 8.41 -11.48 9.66
CA ILE A 24 6.99 -11.28 10.02
C ILE A 24 6.73 -9.82 10.38
N THR A 25 7.63 -9.19 11.13
CA THR A 25 7.49 -7.79 11.56
C THR A 25 7.51 -6.85 10.35
N GLU A 26 8.45 -7.04 9.43
CA GLU A 26 8.53 -6.24 8.20
C GLU A 26 7.30 -6.41 7.30
N ILE A 27 6.83 -7.66 7.11
CA ILE A 27 5.64 -7.95 6.32
C ILE A 27 4.41 -7.26 6.90
N ARG A 28 4.23 -7.31 8.23
CA ARG A 28 3.10 -6.64 8.90
C ARG A 28 3.15 -5.13 8.67
N LYS A 29 4.29 -4.50 8.89
CA LYS A 29 4.49 -3.07 8.67
C LYS A 29 4.15 -2.65 7.23
N ALA A 30 4.58 -3.45 6.25
CA ALA A 30 4.28 -3.18 4.84
C ALA A 30 2.79 -3.32 4.50
N LEU A 31 2.10 -4.30 5.10
CA LEU A 31 0.66 -4.49 4.93
C LEU A 31 -0.14 -3.35 5.57
N GLU A 32 0.19 -2.98 6.81
CA GLU A 32 -0.45 -1.86 7.52
C GLU A 32 -0.29 -0.56 6.74
N MET A 33 0.91 -0.28 6.21
CA MET A 33 1.15 0.90 5.38
C MET A 33 0.26 0.92 4.13
N ARG A 34 0.10 -0.23 3.46
CA ARG A 34 -0.76 -0.34 2.27
C ARG A 34 -2.23 -0.14 2.61
N GLU A 35 -2.69 -0.68 3.73
CA GLU A 35 -4.06 -0.48 4.20
C GLU A 35 -4.31 1.00 4.54
N PHE A 36 -3.36 1.64 5.22
CA PHE A 36 -3.44 3.06 5.53
C PHE A 36 -3.47 3.93 4.26
N MET A 37 -2.59 3.65 3.28
CA MET A 37 -2.60 4.33 1.98
C MET A 37 -3.94 4.17 1.26
N LYS A 38 -4.49 2.96 1.24
CA LYS A 38 -5.80 2.72 0.62
C LYS A 38 -6.91 3.50 1.32
N LEU A 39 -6.89 3.57 2.65
CA LEU A 39 -7.85 4.37 3.41
C LEU A 39 -7.71 5.85 3.07
N ALA A 40 -6.49 6.38 2.96
CA ALA A 40 -6.23 7.75 2.55
C ALA A 40 -6.74 8.04 1.12
N GLU A 41 -6.46 7.15 0.15
CA GLU A 41 -6.98 7.28 -1.21
C GLU A 41 -8.51 7.34 -1.25
N THR A 42 -9.20 6.56 -0.41
CA THR A 42 -10.66 6.57 -0.34
C THR A 42 -11.27 7.68 0.52
N GLY A 43 -10.49 8.25 1.44
CA GLY A 43 -10.95 9.24 2.41
C GLY A 43 -10.83 10.70 1.94
N PHE A 44 -10.17 10.92 0.81
CA PHE A 44 -9.97 12.24 0.19
C PHE A 44 -10.34 12.20 -1.29
N THR A 45 -11.32 11.37 -1.69
CA THR A 45 -11.79 11.36 -3.09
C THR A 45 -12.31 12.73 -3.52
N GLU A 46 -12.81 13.51 -2.57
CA GLU A 46 -13.26 14.91 -2.75
C GLU A 46 -12.11 15.83 -3.24
N TRP A 47 -10.85 15.51 -2.93
CA TRP A 47 -9.69 16.27 -3.42
C TRP A 47 -9.34 15.96 -4.89
N ASN A 48 -9.91 14.89 -5.44
CA ASN A 48 -9.81 14.57 -6.86
C ASN A 48 -11.02 15.10 -7.65
N ASP A 49 -11.94 15.83 -7.00
CA ASP A 49 -13.07 16.47 -7.69
C ASP A 49 -12.54 17.65 -8.53
N PRO A 50 -12.71 17.63 -9.87
CA PRO A 50 -12.32 18.74 -10.73
C PRO A 50 -13.05 20.06 -10.41
N GLU A 51 -14.22 20.00 -9.76
CA GLU A 51 -14.97 21.19 -9.32
C GLU A 51 -14.32 21.85 -8.08
N GLU A 52 -13.55 21.10 -7.29
CA GLU A 52 -12.82 21.59 -6.12
C GLU A 52 -11.33 21.87 -6.44
N ASP A 53 -10.93 21.74 -7.70
CA ASP A 53 -9.57 22.05 -8.16
C ASP A 53 -9.36 23.57 -8.18
N ILE A 54 -8.63 24.08 -7.18
CA ILE A 54 -8.26 25.49 -7.04
C ILE A 54 -7.36 26.03 -8.18
N TYR A 55 -6.87 25.15 -9.05
CA TYR A 55 -6.14 25.51 -10.28
C TYR A 55 -7.02 25.43 -11.53
N ASN A 56 -8.23 24.88 -11.41
CA ASN A 56 -9.29 24.95 -12.40
C ASN A 56 -10.05 26.27 -12.24
N ASP A 57 -9.30 27.39 -12.17
CA ASP A 57 -9.85 28.71 -12.44
C ASP A 57 -10.27 28.66 -13.91
N GLU A 58 -11.58 28.63 -14.15
CA GLU A 58 -12.17 28.75 -15.47
C GLU A 58 -11.41 29.84 -16.23
N THR A 59 -10.68 29.44 -17.28
CA THR A 59 -10.26 30.37 -18.32
C THR A 59 -11.50 30.77 -19.12
N GLU A 60 -12.47 31.38 -18.45
CA GLU A 60 -13.52 32.21 -19.03
C GLU A 60 -13.14 33.67 -18.74
N ASP A 61 -12.06 34.15 -19.34
CA ASP A 61 -12.02 35.55 -19.73
C ASP A 61 -11.13 35.77 -20.96
N SER A 62 -11.74 36.39 -21.97
CA SER A 62 -11.23 36.91 -23.26
C SER A 62 -11.18 36.00 -24.48
#